data_AF-A0AAD6YWJ7-F1
#
_entry.id   AF-A0AAD6YWJ7-F1
#
_cell.length_a   1.000
_cell.length_b   1.000
_cell.length_c   1.000
_cell.angle_alpha   90.00
_cell.angle_beta   90.00
_cell.angle_gamma   90.00
#
_symmetry.space_group_name_H-M   'P 1'
#
loop_
_entity.id
_entity.type
_entity.pdbx_description
1 polymer ?
#
loop_
_entity_poly.entity_id
_entity_poly.type
_entity_poly.pdbx_seq_one_letter_code
_entity_poly.pdbx_strand_id
1 'polypeptide(L)' 'LDRYFRRILLTVSSPPFYTFYVRLPSAHDPVPPLIQNNPKWFPFFEGALGSMDGTHINCCPSAEDRQASRNQK' A
#
# COMPACT_ATOMS: atom_id res chain seq x y z
N LEU A 1 7.25 -24.04 -8.06
CA LEU A 1 7.40 -22.62 -7.66
C LEU A 1 6.29 -22.11 -6.73
N ASP A 2 5.23 -22.87 -6.49
CA ASP A 2 4.00 -22.33 -5.85
C ASP A 2 3.92 -22.52 -4.32
N ARG A 3 4.41 -23.63 -3.76
CA ARG A 3 4.27 -23.93 -2.31
C ARG A 3 4.98 -22.92 -1.41
N TYR A 4 6.24 -22.62 -1.71
CA TYR A 4 7.03 -21.71 -0.87
C TYR A 4 6.61 -20.26 -1.07
N PHE A 5 6.32 -19.86 -2.31
CA PHE A 5 5.80 -18.53 -2.59
C PHE A 5 4.51 -18.27 -1.80
N ARG A 6 3.52 -19.17 -1.86
CA ARG A 6 2.28 -19.06 -1.09
C ARG A 6 2.53 -19.02 0.41
N ARG A 7 3.44 -19.87 0.92
CA ARG A 7 3.76 -19.90 2.35
C ARG A 7 4.35 -18.56 2.81
N ILE A 8 5.31 -18.01 2.07
CA ILE A 8 5.91 -16.72 2.40
C ILE A 8 4.87 -15.60 2.30
N LEU A 9 4.09 -15.57 1.21
CA LEU A 9 3.03 -14.57 1.02
C LEU A 9 2.05 -14.58 2.20
N LEU A 10 1.53 -15.76 2.56
CA LEU A 10 0.62 -15.88 3.70
C LEU A 10 1.28 -15.45 5.01
N THR A 11 2.56 -15.78 5.23
CA THR A 11 3.28 -15.34 6.42
C THR A 11 3.41 -13.82 6.48
N VAL A 12 3.86 -13.16 5.41
CA VAL A 12 4.09 -11.70 5.42
C VAL A 12 2.78 -10.90 5.39
N SER A 13 1.70 -11.47 4.86
CA SER A 13 0.37 -10.88 4.89
C SER A 13 -0.43 -11.22 6.15
N SER A 14 0.07 -12.12 7.00
CA SER A 14 -0.61 -12.45 8.26
C SER A 14 -0.45 -11.33 9.30
N PRO A 15 -1.41 -11.16 10.23
CA PRO A 15 -1.36 -10.13 11.26
C PRO A 15 -0.01 -10.00 12.00
N PRO A 16 0.62 -11.06 12.54
CA PRO A 16 1.84 -10.91 13.33
C PRO A 16 3.04 -10.32 12.56
N PHE A 17 3.02 -10.39 11.22
CA PHE A 17 4.04 -9.73 10.41
C PHE A 17 3.53 -8.39 9.90
N TYR A 18 2.36 -8.39 9.25
CA TYR A 18 1.82 -7.23 8.57
C TYR A 18 1.64 -6.05 9.53
N THR A 19 1.02 -6.26 10.68
CA THR A 19 0.71 -5.16 11.62
C THR A 19 1.96 -4.58 12.29
N PHE A 20 3.03 -5.37 12.43
CA PHE A 20 4.27 -4.92 13.07
C PHE A 20 5.20 -4.19 12.10
N TYR A 21 5.27 -4.65 10.84
CA TYR A 21 6.30 -4.17 9.91
C TYR A 21 5.76 -3.30 8.77
N VAL A 22 4.48 -3.41 8.43
CA VAL A 22 3.89 -2.61 7.35
C VAL A 22 3.25 -1.37 7.96
N ARG A 23 3.71 -0.20 7.51
CA ARG A 23 3.09 1.09 7.83
C ARG A 23 2.65 1.73 6.52
N LEU A 24 1.37 2.09 6.45
CA LEU A 24 0.85 2.81 5.31
C LEU A 24 1.32 4.28 5.37
N PRO A 25 1.73 4.86 4.24
CA PRO A 25 2.05 6.28 4.19
C PRO A 25 0.78 7.11 4.41
N SER A 26 0.93 8.21 5.14
CA SER A 26 -0.06 9.29 5.19
C SER A 26 -0.12 10.02 3.86
N ALA A 27 -1.24 10.67 3.56
CA ALA A 27 -1.39 11.49 2.36
C ALA A 27 -0.44 12.70 2.32
N HIS A 28 0.16 13.06 3.45
CA HIS A 28 1.12 14.15 3.55
C HIS A 28 2.57 13.65 3.60
N ASP A 29 2.78 12.33 3.60
CA ASP A 29 4.12 11.77 3.58
C ASP A 29 4.73 11.99 2.17
N PRO A 30 5.98 12.48 2.09
CA PRO A 30 6.64 12.66 0.81
C PRO A 30 6.94 11.31 0.17
N VAL A 31 6.93 11.26 -1.17
CA VAL A 31 7.39 10.09 -1.90
C VAL A 31 8.85 9.79 -1.52
N PRO A 32 9.21 8.55 -1.15
CA PRO A 32 10.58 8.21 -0.79
C PRO A 32 11.57 8.59 -1.90
N PRO A 33 12.76 9.14 -1.58
CA PRO A 33 13.72 9.61 -2.57
C PRO A 33 14.15 8.54 -3.58
N LEU A 34 14.15 7.28 -3.17
CA LEU A 34 14.46 6.14 -4.04
C LEU A 34 13.46 6.00 -5.21
N ILE A 35 12.18 6.31 -4.96
CA ILE A 35 11.14 6.28 -5.98
C ILE A 35 11.14 7.61 -6.74
N GLN A 36 11.21 8.73 -6.01
CA GLN A 36 11.17 10.08 -6.58
C GLN A 36 12.31 10.34 -7.57
N ASN A 37 13.54 9.93 -7.23
CA ASN A 37 14.72 10.18 -8.05
C ASN A 37 14.94 9.13 -9.14
N ASN A 38 14.12 8.08 -9.18
CA ASN A 38 14.24 7.03 -10.18
C ASN A 38 13.30 7.31 -11.35
N PRO A 39 13.82 7.75 -12.52
CA PRO A 39 12.98 8.14 -13.65
C PRO A 39 12.21 6.95 -14.25
N LYS A 40 12.63 5.71 -13.97
CA LYS A 40 11.89 4.51 -14.37
C LYS A 40 10.69 4.24 -13.45
N TRP A 41 10.77 4.60 -12.18
CA TRP A 41 9.76 4.25 -11.18
C TRP A 41 8.78 5.39 -10.94
N PHE A 42 9.29 6.62 -10.84
CA PHE A 42 8.48 7.77 -10.52
C PHE A 42 7.22 7.90 -11.38
N PRO A 43 7.25 7.77 -12.72
CA PRO A 43 6.04 7.92 -13.55
C PRO A 43 4.92 6.92 -13.24
N PHE A 44 5.24 5.75 -12.67
CA PHE A 44 4.25 4.73 -12.29
C PHE A 44 3.71 4.93 -10.87
N PHE A 45 4.47 5.58 -10.00
CA PHE A 45 4.12 5.79 -8.60
C PHE A 45 3.65 7.23 -8.32
N GLU A 46 3.86 8.16 -9.25
CA GLU A 46 3.33 9.52 -9.21
C GLU A 46 1.80 9.44 -9.21
N GLY A 47 1.19 9.84 -8.09
CA GLY A 47 -0.26 9.73 -7.90
C GLY A 47 -0.78 8.35 -7.50
N ALA A 48 0.09 7.37 -7.20
CA ALA A 48 -0.34 6.04 -6.76
C ALA A 48 -1.23 6.07 -5.51
N LEU A 49 -0.97 7.00 -4.59
CA LEU A 49 -1.83 7.21 -3.41
C LEU A 49 -3.24 7.67 -3.79
N GLY A 50 -3.38 8.57 -4.77
CA GLY A 50 -4.69 8.99 -5.27
C GLY A 50 -5.39 7.92 -6.12
N SER A 51 -4.64 7.13 -6.88
CA SER A 51 -5.17 6.01 -7.68
C SER A 51 -5.70 4.86 -6.82
N MET A 52 -5.10 4.63 -5.65
CA MET A 52 -5.57 3.67 -4.66
C MET A 52 -6.98 4.01 -4.14
N ASP A 53 -7.36 5.29 -4.13
CA ASP A 53 -8.68 5.79 -3.74
C ASP A 53 -9.66 5.84 -4.93
N GLY A 54 -9.15 6.00 -6.16
CA GLY A 54 -9.95 6.09 -7.39
C GLY A 54 -10.32 4.76 -8.05
N THR A 55 -9.73 3.64 -7.64
CA THR A 55 -10.01 2.33 -8.23
C THR A 55 -11.01 1.54 -7.39
N HIS A 56 -12.06 1.09 -8.07
CA HIS A 56 -13.17 0.22 -7.62
C HIS A 56 -12.72 -1.17 -7.13
N ILE A 57 -11.58 -1.29 -6.44
CA ILE A 57 -11.31 -2.46 -5.63
C ILE A 57 -12.30 -2.36 -4.48
N ASN A 58 -13.22 -3.33 -4.38
CA ASN A 58 -14.07 -3.49 -3.19
C ASN A 58 -13.18 -3.85 -1.99
N CYS A 59 -12.39 -2.89 -1.52
CA CYS A 59 -11.80 -2.91 -0.21
C CYS A 59 -12.97 -2.61 0.73
N CYS A 60 -13.32 -3.59 1.56
CA CYS A 60 -14.07 -3.35 2.79
C CYS A 60 -13.03 -3.14 3.89
N PRO A 61 -12.37 -1.97 3.99
CA PRO A 61 -11.43 -1.72 5.06
C PRO A 61 -12.13 -1.88 6.41
N SER A 62 -11.37 -2.35 7.39
CA SER A 62 -11.80 -2.43 8.78
C SER A 62 -12.28 -1.05 9.26
N ALA A 63 -13.03 -0.98 10.37
CA ALA A 63 -13.51 0.31 10.87
C ALA A 63 -12.36 1.29 11.17
N GLU A 64 -11.19 0.77 11.54
CA GLU A 64 -9.97 1.52 11.87
C GLU A 64 -9.29 2.04 10.60
N ASP A 65 -9.23 1.25 9.53
CA ASP A 65 -8.54 1.60 8.28
C ASP A 65 -9.38 2.51 7.37
N ARG A 66 -10.69 2.60 7.62
CA ARG A 66 -11.62 3.44 6.83
C ARG A 66 -11.19 4.89 6.73
N GLN A 67 -10.56 5.47 7.75
CA GLN A 67 -10.13 6.87 7.69
C GLN A 67 -8.97 7.07 6.71
N ALA A 68 -8.05 6.09 6.63
CA ALA A 68 -6.96 6.11 5.67
C ALA A 68 -7.40 5.75 4.25
N SER A 69 -8.51 5.00 4.11
CA SER A 69 -9.09 4.58 2.82
C SER A 69 -10.26 5.45 2.34
N ARG A 70 -10.58 6.57 3.00
CA ARG A 70 -11.66 7.47 2.60
C ARG A 70 -11.07 8.73 1.95
N ASN A 71 -11.40 8.93 0.67
CA ASN A 71 -11.63 10.21 -0.01
C ASN A 71 -11.10 11.44 0.74
N GLN A 72 -9.86 11.81 0.44
CA GLN A 72 -9.28 13.08 0.85
C GLN A 72 -9.41 14.09 -0.29
N LYS A 73 -10.65 14.53 -0.54
CA LYS A 73 -10.90 15.71 -1.38
C LYS A 73 -10.27 16.96 -0.77
#